data_AF-A0A7R9VBF2-F1
#
_entry.id   AF-A0A7R9VBF2-F1
#
_cell.length_a   1.000
_cell.length_b   1.000
_cell.length_c   1.000
_cell.angle_alpha   90.00
_cell.angle_beta   90.00
_cell.angle_gamma   90.00
#
_symmetry.space_group_name_H-M   'P 1'
#
loop_
_entity.id
_entity.type
_entity.pdbx_description
1 polymer ?
#
loop_
_entity_poly.entity_id
_entity_poly.type
_entity_poly.pdbx_seq_one_letter_code
_entity_poly.pdbx_strand_id
1 'polypeptide(L)'
;INLLDLAAHLRNVSFFILVLFYLRRSSVMLEYVEKDGNVQKISGPWKRAILYVLNRTEPNPHYDSVFRRQFFDLNQHKHLPLDDFIEALCVNFTKYQRYVDGQYQIVPTAKQKAFLKRILTADECFHFSEVGSGKTKVILPLLCQAFLSDNVEAHRHLARGGKRKDVLVILVPEHLLTDALTQVFRYCLNLNFREEYRVYDDIFALMHRSVQLGPTGGGGSQGRGGGNSSPPTKKIFVTSFNQLKKALTYDSICAKVFPRREHILVVSDEVDDFLDRNKLVFNICSNKNNAFDRDTLDLFFEVSRAVYRGRPCPDMLLSNSGNPPYWTQLYDKFAAIHAEIQNASWSINKSFGIFNSHTLRHCKTNVVHD
;
A
#
# COMPACT_ATOMS: atom_id res chain seq x y z
N ILE A 1 18.95 11.69 -18.89
CA ILE A 1 18.80 13.03 -18.28
C ILE A 1 17.81 12.88 -17.14
N ASN A 2 18.26 12.98 -15.88
CA ASN A 2 17.35 12.94 -14.72
C ASN A 2 16.34 14.11 -14.84
N LEU A 3 15.12 13.98 -14.35
CA LEU A 3 14.13 15.09 -14.37
C LEU A 3 14.69 16.36 -13.69
N LEU A 4 15.57 16.19 -12.70
CA LEU A 4 16.33 17.30 -12.10
C LEU A 4 17.30 17.96 -13.09
N ASP A 5 18.03 17.18 -13.88
CA ASP A 5 18.95 17.70 -14.91
C ASP A 5 18.16 18.42 -16.00
N LEU A 6 17.00 17.89 -16.39
CA LEU A 6 16.10 18.52 -17.34
C LEU A 6 15.59 19.87 -16.80
N ALA A 7 15.18 19.91 -15.53
CA ALA A 7 14.75 21.16 -14.89
C ALA A 7 15.89 22.19 -14.82
N ALA A 8 17.11 21.75 -14.53
CA ALA A 8 18.30 22.60 -14.55
C ALA A 8 18.63 23.11 -15.96
N HIS A 9 18.57 22.22 -16.96
CA HIS A 9 18.81 22.56 -18.37
C HIS A 9 17.80 23.60 -18.89
N LEU A 10 16.52 23.41 -18.57
CA LEU A 10 15.45 24.36 -18.88
C LEU A 10 15.45 25.61 -18.00
N ARG A 11 16.36 25.70 -17.00
CA ARG A 11 16.43 26.77 -16.00
C ARG A 11 15.09 27.01 -15.28
N ASN A 12 14.31 25.96 -15.09
CA ASN A 12 12.97 26.02 -14.51
C ASN A 12 13.00 25.60 -13.03
N VAL A 13 13.09 26.59 -12.15
CA VAL A 13 13.17 26.39 -10.69
C VAL A 13 11.89 25.75 -10.13
N SER A 14 10.72 26.12 -10.66
CA SER A 14 9.44 25.55 -10.20
C SER A 14 9.33 24.07 -10.53
N PHE A 15 9.76 23.67 -11.74
CA PHE A 15 9.83 22.26 -12.13
C PHE A 15 10.82 21.49 -11.26
N PHE A 16 11.99 22.09 -10.96
CA PHE A 16 12.98 21.48 -10.07
C PHE A 16 12.44 21.27 -8.65
N ILE A 17 11.74 22.27 -8.08
CA ILE A 17 11.08 22.16 -6.78
C ILE A 17 10.04 21.02 -6.79
N LEU A 18 9.24 20.92 -7.85
CA LEU A 18 8.23 19.86 -7.99
C LEU A 18 8.87 18.47 -7.97
N VAL A 19 9.93 18.27 -8.75
CA VAL A 19 10.66 17.00 -8.80
C VAL A 19 11.26 16.68 -7.43
N LEU A 20 11.82 17.67 -6.72
CA LEU A 20 12.34 17.47 -5.37
C LEU A 20 11.24 17.07 -4.37
N PHE A 21 10.03 17.65 -4.45
CA PHE A 21 8.91 17.20 -3.61
C PHE A 21 8.55 15.74 -3.87
N TYR A 22 8.54 15.31 -5.13
CA TYR A 22 8.26 13.92 -5.50
C TYR A 22 9.36 12.97 -5.02
N LEU A 23 10.63 13.33 -5.20
CA LEU A 23 11.76 12.57 -4.67
C LEU A 23 11.76 12.51 -3.14
N ARG A 24 11.35 13.59 -2.47
CA ARG A 24 11.17 13.63 -1.01
C ARG A 24 10.05 12.69 -0.55
N ARG A 25 9.11 12.32 -1.42
CA ARG A 25 8.02 11.40 -1.07
C ARG A 25 8.29 9.96 -1.52
N SER A 26 9.28 9.72 -2.37
CA SER A 26 9.67 8.38 -2.80
C SER A 26 10.71 7.74 -1.86
N SER A 27 11.19 6.54 -2.23
CA SER A 27 12.26 5.78 -1.56
C SER A 27 13.62 6.48 -1.50
N VAL A 28 13.78 7.63 -2.16
CA VAL A 28 15.06 8.32 -2.23
C VAL A 28 15.30 9.13 -0.96
N MET A 29 16.46 8.92 -0.35
CA MET A 29 16.95 9.80 0.71
C MET A 29 17.59 11.03 0.06
N LEU A 30 16.96 12.19 0.24
CA LEU A 30 17.49 13.45 -0.22
C LEU A 30 18.33 14.10 0.89
N GLU A 31 19.63 14.17 0.67
CA GLU A 31 20.55 14.91 1.53
C GLU A 31 21.13 16.10 0.77
N TYR A 32 21.14 17.26 1.43
CA TYR A 32 21.79 18.45 0.89
C TYR A 32 23.12 18.67 1.60
N VAL A 33 24.20 18.56 0.83
CA VAL A 33 25.57 18.88 1.24
C VAL A 33 25.93 20.25 0.68
N GLU A 34 26.03 21.25 1.55
CA GLU A 34 26.26 22.64 1.16
C GLU A 34 27.70 22.88 0.68
N LYS A 35 28.67 22.28 1.37
CA LYS A 35 30.08 22.31 1.05
C LYS A 35 30.63 20.89 1.11
N ASP A 36 31.42 20.56 0.11
CA ASP A 36 32.18 19.32 0.04
C ASP A 36 33.65 19.71 -0.02
N GLY A 37 34.32 19.64 1.14
CA GLY A 37 35.59 20.32 1.39
C GLY A 37 35.46 21.85 1.24
N ASN A 38 36.29 22.43 0.37
CA ASN A 38 36.29 23.88 0.09
C ASN A 38 35.35 24.29 -1.06
N VAL A 39 34.64 23.34 -1.68
CA VAL A 39 33.83 23.62 -2.88
C VAL A 39 32.35 23.76 -2.50
N GLN A 40 31.76 24.92 -2.79
CA GLN A 40 30.33 25.13 -2.71
C GLN A 40 29.65 24.52 -3.95
N LYS A 41 28.85 23.46 -3.77
CA LYS A 41 28.31 22.67 -4.89
C LYS A 41 27.09 23.32 -5.56
N ILE A 42 26.25 24.02 -4.80
CA ILE A 42 24.99 24.60 -5.30
C ILE A 42 24.75 25.96 -4.65
N SER A 43 24.45 26.99 -5.46
CA SER A 43 24.24 28.37 -5.01
C SER A 43 22.96 29.00 -5.61
N GLY A 44 22.65 30.22 -5.16
CA GLY A 44 21.60 31.06 -5.75
C GLY A 44 20.17 30.50 -5.63
N PRO A 45 19.35 30.55 -6.70
CA PRO A 45 17.95 30.12 -6.65
C PRO A 45 17.79 28.61 -6.42
N TRP A 46 18.73 27.79 -6.89
CA TRP A 46 18.71 26.33 -6.70
C TRP A 46 18.92 25.94 -5.24
N LYS A 47 19.86 26.61 -4.55
CA LYS A 47 20.03 26.42 -3.10
C LYS A 47 18.76 26.77 -2.35
N ARG A 48 18.12 27.91 -2.68
CA ARG A 48 16.86 28.32 -2.06
C ARG A 48 15.73 27.31 -2.31
N ALA A 49 15.63 26.77 -3.52
CA ALA A 49 14.68 25.72 -3.86
C ALA A 49 14.88 24.44 -3.03
N ILE A 50 16.13 23.97 -2.89
CA ILE A 50 16.45 22.79 -2.07
C ILE A 50 16.07 23.04 -0.61
N LEU A 51 16.52 24.17 -0.04
CA LEU A 51 16.23 24.51 1.35
C LEU A 51 14.73 24.66 1.60
N TYR A 52 13.99 25.24 0.65
CA TYR A 52 12.53 25.34 0.68
C TYR A 52 11.87 23.96 0.72
N VAL A 53 12.24 23.04 -0.19
CA VAL A 53 11.64 21.69 -0.22
C VAL A 53 12.03 20.88 1.01
N LEU A 54 13.22 21.09 1.58
CA LEU A 54 13.65 20.40 2.81
C LEU A 54 13.09 21.04 4.09
N ASN A 55 12.22 22.05 3.98
CA ASN A 55 11.69 22.83 5.10
C ASN A 55 12.81 23.40 6.02
N ARG A 56 13.97 23.75 5.45
CA ARG A 56 15.11 24.35 6.17
C ARG A 56 15.11 25.89 6.16
N THR A 57 14.16 26.48 5.46
CA THR A 57 13.94 27.94 5.39
C THR A 57 12.48 28.25 5.68
N GLU A 58 12.20 29.51 6.00
CA GLU A 58 10.83 30.00 6.17
C GLU A 58 9.96 29.71 4.93
N PRO A 59 8.63 29.57 5.13
CA PRO A 59 7.68 29.45 4.03
C PRO A 59 7.89 30.56 2.98
N ASN A 60 7.90 30.18 1.71
CA ASN A 60 7.96 31.13 0.61
C ASN A 60 6.53 31.30 0.05
N PRO A 61 5.86 32.45 0.27
CA PRO A 61 4.47 32.65 -0.16
C PRO A 61 4.27 32.51 -1.66
N HIS A 62 5.27 32.92 -2.45
CA HIS A 62 5.23 32.78 -3.90
C HIS A 62 5.23 31.29 -4.30
N TYR A 63 6.19 30.51 -3.81
CA TYR A 63 6.21 29.06 -4.08
C TYR A 63 4.98 28.34 -3.53
N ASP A 64 4.53 28.68 -2.32
CA ASP A 64 3.30 28.11 -1.76
C ASP A 64 2.11 28.37 -2.68
N SER A 65 1.95 29.57 -3.23
CA SER A 65 0.85 29.88 -4.13
C SER A 65 0.87 29.05 -5.42
N VAL A 66 2.08 28.73 -5.93
CA VAL A 66 2.27 27.90 -7.13
C VAL A 66 1.95 26.44 -6.82
N PHE A 67 2.54 25.88 -5.77
CA PHE A 67 2.43 24.46 -5.46
C PHE A 67 1.11 24.07 -4.80
N ARG A 68 0.45 24.96 -4.05
CA ARG A 68 -0.92 24.69 -3.56
C ARG A 68 -1.91 24.36 -4.69
N ARG A 69 -1.68 24.87 -5.90
CA ARG A 69 -2.51 24.57 -7.09
C ARG A 69 -2.13 23.25 -7.76
N GLN A 70 -0.90 22.79 -7.58
CA GLN A 70 -0.39 21.56 -8.20
C GLN A 70 -0.71 20.31 -7.39
N PHE A 71 -0.91 20.47 -6.08
CA PHE A 71 -1.21 19.38 -5.16
C PHE A 71 -2.69 19.38 -4.83
N PHE A 72 -3.29 18.19 -4.75
CA PHE A 72 -4.67 18.07 -4.32
C PHE A 72 -4.74 17.89 -2.81
N ASP A 73 -5.45 18.77 -2.13
CA ASP A 73 -5.71 18.64 -0.70
C ASP A 73 -6.88 17.66 -0.48
N LEU A 74 -6.58 16.41 -0.13
CA LEU A 74 -7.62 15.45 0.25
C LEU A 74 -8.20 15.74 1.63
N ASN A 75 -7.47 16.48 2.46
CA ASN A 75 -7.85 16.71 3.85
C ASN A 75 -8.92 17.78 4.00
N GLN A 76 -9.18 18.56 2.96
CA GLN A 76 -10.41 19.36 2.86
C GLN A 76 -11.68 18.48 3.00
N HIS A 77 -11.60 17.18 2.72
CA HIS A 77 -12.69 16.22 2.83
C HIS A 77 -12.65 15.39 4.14
N LYS A 78 -11.93 15.86 5.16
CA LYS A 78 -11.73 15.15 6.44
C LYS A 78 -13.02 14.73 7.13
N HIS A 79 -14.05 15.57 7.04
CA HIS A 79 -15.34 15.39 7.72
C HIS A 79 -16.48 14.96 6.80
N LEU A 80 -16.19 14.70 5.52
CA LEU A 80 -17.22 14.16 4.62
C LEU A 80 -17.60 12.74 5.06
N PRO A 81 -18.88 12.38 4.99
CA PRO A 81 -19.32 10.99 5.08
C PRO A 81 -18.61 10.10 4.04
N LEU A 82 -18.50 8.81 4.32
CA LEU A 82 -17.75 7.87 3.49
C LEU A 82 -18.18 7.88 2.01
N ASP A 83 -19.49 7.92 1.74
CA ASP A 83 -20.03 7.91 0.37
C ASP A 83 -19.62 9.17 -0.40
N ASP A 84 -19.79 10.34 0.20
CA ASP A 84 -19.41 11.62 -0.40
C ASP A 84 -17.88 11.73 -0.55
N PHE A 85 -17.13 11.15 0.39
CA PHE A 85 -15.68 11.08 0.31
C PHE A 85 -15.22 10.20 -0.84
N ILE A 86 -15.85 9.04 -1.08
CA ILE A 86 -15.55 8.17 -2.22
C ILE A 86 -15.81 8.89 -3.54
N GLU A 87 -16.89 9.66 -3.63
CA GLU A 87 -17.17 10.50 -4.81
C GLU A 87 -16.07 11.55 -5.03
N ALA A 88 -15.65 12.25 -3.97
CA ALA A 88 -14.55 13.22 -4.04
C ALA A 88 -13.24 12.57 -4.49
N LEU A 89 -12.92 11.36 -4.02
CA LEU A 89 -11.75 10.59 -4.46
C LEU A 89 -11.82 10.26 -5.96
N CYS A 90 -12.99 9.82 -6.43
CA CYS A 90 -13.18 9.46 -7.84
C CYS A 90 -13.08 10.67 -8.76
N VAL A 91 -13.60 11.84 -8.34
CA VAL A 91 -13.44 13.11 -9.06
C VAL A 91 -11.99 13.56 -9.07
N ASN A 92 -11.24 13.37 -7.98
CA ASN A 92 -9.82 13.68 -7.97
C ASN A 92 -9.03 12.76 -8.92
N PHE A 93 -9.35 11.47 -8.93
CA PHE A 93 -8.68 10.48 -9.76
C PHE A 93 -8.73 10.81 -11.26
N THR A 94 -9.85 11.36 -11.76
CA THR A 94 -9.98 11.72 -13.19
C THR A 94 -9.05 12.85 -13.61
N LYS A 95 -8.61 13.74 -12.71
CA LYS A 95 -7.68 14.83 -13.03
C LYS A 95 -6.32 14.36 -13.53
N TYR A 96 -5.93 13.13 -13.19
CA TYR A 96 -4.68 12.52 -13.63
C TYR A 96 -4.84 11.69 -14.89
N GLN A 97 -6.06 11.57 -15.42
CA GLN A 97 -6.34 10.86 -16.65
C GLN A 97 -6.12 11.75 -17.86
N ARG A 98 -5.74 11.13 -18.98
CA ARG A 98 -5.70 11.84 -20.25
C ARG A 98 -7.12 12.23 -20.64
N TYR A 99 -7.28 13.47 -21.07
CA TYR A 99 -8.50 13.98 -21.65
C TYR A 99 -8.36 13.89 -23.17
N VAL A 100 -9.16 13.03 -23.81
CA VAL A 100 -9.11 12.74 -25.25
C VAL A 100 -10.56 12.76 -25.75
N ASP A 101 -10.79 13.40 -26.89
CA ASP A 101 -12.12 13.49 -27.53
C ASP A 101 -13.26 13.98 -26.61
N GLY A 102 -12.94 14.93 -25.72
CA GLY A 102 -13.93 15.54 -24.83
C GLY A 102 -14.29 14.70 -23.61
N GLN A 103 -13.57 13.60 -23.34
CA GLN A 103 -13.79 12.77 -22.15
C GLN A 103 -12.47 12.32 -21.51
N TYR A 104 -12.52 12.03 -20.20
CA TYR A 104 -11.39 11.39 -19.52
C TYR A 104 -11.34 9.91 -19.88
N GLN A 105 -10.15 9.41 -20.21
CA GLN A 105 -9.94 8.01 -20.63
C GLN A 105 -10.43 6.97 -19.61
N ILE A 106 -10.32 7.28 -18.31
CA ILE A 106 -10.75 6.38 -17.24
C ILE A 106 -11.59 7.17 -16.25
N VAL A 107 -12.87 6.81 -16.15
CA VAL A 107 -13.77 7.36 -15.14
C VAL A 107 -14.22 6.22 -14.24
N PRO A 108 -14.04 6.31 -12.91
CA PRO A 108 -14.51 5.28 -11.99
C PRO A 108 -16.01 5.03 -12.14
N THR A 109 -16.37 3.80 -12.46
CA THR A 109 -17.77 3.37 -12.64
C THR A 109 -18.49 3.20 -11.31
N ALA A 110 -19.83 3.20 -11.30
CA ALA A 110 -20.61 2.94 -10.09
C ALA A 110 -20.25 1.59 -9.42
N LYS A 111 -19.97 0.55 -10.23
CA LYS A 111 -19.48 -0.75 -9.73
C LYS A 111 -18.14 -0.62 -8.99
N GLN A 112 -17.20 0.16 -9.53
CA GLN A 112 -15.89 0.40 -8.90
C GLN A 112 -16.01 1.24 -7.62
N LYS A 113 -16.93 2.21 -7.57
CA LYS A 113 -17.20 3.01 -6.36
C LYS A 113 -17.79 2.15 -5.24
N ALA A 114 -18.82 1.37 -5.56
CA ALA A 114 -19.40 0.41 -4.63
C ALA A 114 -18.38 -0.64 -4.18
N PHE A 115 -17.47 -1.01 -5.07
CA PHE A 115 -16.37 -1.91 -4.75
C PHE A 115 -15.36 -1.30 -3.77
N LEU A 116 -14.92 -0.06 -4.01
CA LEU A 116 -14.08 0.67 -3.07
C LEU A 116 -14.74 0.81 -1.69
N LYS A 117 -16.04 1.11 -1.65
CA LYS A 117 -16.81 1.19 -0.39
C LYS A 117 -16.75 -0.12 0.38
N ARG A 118 -17.02 -1.25 -0.28
CA ARG A 118 -16.98 -2.59 0.34
C ARG A 118 -15.60 -2.95 0.87
N ILE A 119 -14.53 -2.62 0.15
CA ILE A 119 -13.16 -2.83 0.63
C ILE A 119 -12.87 -2.00 1.88
N LEU A 120 -13.25 -0.71 1.86
CA LEU A 120 -13.00 0.19 2.99
C LEU A 120 -13.75 -0.27 4.23
N THR A 121 -15.06 -0.52 4.10
CA THR A 121 -15.96 -0.97 5.18
C THR A 121 -15.64 -2.37 5.70
N ALA A 122 -14.89 -3.16 4.93
CA ALA A 122 -14.57 -4.56 5.21
C ALA A 122 -15.80 -5.49 5.18
N ASP A 123 -16.83 -5.12 4.42
CA ASP A 123 -18.02 -5.98 4.19
C ASP A 123 -17.65 -7.33 3.55
N GLU A 124 -16.53 -7.38 2.81
CA GLU A 124 -16.00 -8.56 2.14
C GLU A 124 -14.46 -8.58 2.26
N CYS A 125 -13.89 -9.75 2.56
CA CYS A 125 -12.45 -9.90 2.83
C CYS A 125 -11.63 -10.19 1.55
N PHE A 126 -12.26 -10.89 0.61
CA PHE A 126 -11.76 -11.29 -0.69
C PHE A 126 -12.76 -10.90 -1.75
N HIS A 127 -12.27 -10.33 -2.84
CA HIS A 127 -13.12 -9.91 -3.92
C HIS A 127 -12.53 -10.33 -5.27
N PHE A 128 -13.32 -11.08 -6.01
CA PHE A 128 -12.97 -11.56 -7.34
C PHE A 128 -13.88 -10.88 -8.34
N SER A 129 -13.30 -10.02 -9.17
CA SER A 129 -13.94 -9.46 -10.35
C SER A 129 -13.25 -9.98 -11.62
N GLU A 130 -13.93 -9.88 -12.75
CA GLU A 130 -13.38 -10.23 -14.07
C GLU A 130 -12.04 -9.52 -14.31
N VAL A 131 -11.10 -10.24 -14.96
CA VAL A 131 -9.82 -9.68 -15.41
C VAL A 131 -10.09 -8.47 -16.31
N GLY A 132 -9.38 -7.37 -16.09
CA GLY A 132 -9.57 -6.12 -16.84
C GLY A 132 -10.68 -5.20 -16.30
N SER A 133 -11.36 -5.55 -15.20
CA SER A 133 -12.34 -4.67 -14.52
C SER A 133 -11.75 -3.41 -13.86
N GLY A 134 -10.43 -3.20 -13.95
CA GLY A 134 -9.75 -2.01 -13.47
C GLY A 134 -9.36 -2.02 -11.98
N LYS A 135 -9.26 -3.20 -11.33
CA LYS A 135 -8.81 -3.35 -9.93
C LYS A 135 -7.50 -2.61 -9.66
N THR A 136 -6.42 -2.99 -10.33
CA THR A 136 -5.09 -2.39 -10.16
C THR A 136 -5.01 -0.94 -10.63
N LYS A 137 -5.72 -0.58 -11.72
CA LYS A 137 -5.62 0.75 -12.33
C LYS A 137 -6.49 1.82 -11.66
N VAL A 138 -7.58 1.42 -11.00
CA VAL A 138 -8.56 2.35 -10.41
C VAL A 138 -8.61 2.19 -8.91
N ILE A 139 -8.82 0.98 -8.42
CA ILE A 139 -9.09 0.72 -7.00
C ILE A 139 -7.85 0.89 -6.15
N LEU A 140 -6.71 0.35 -6.59
CA LEU A 140 -5.45 0.47 -5.86
C LEU A 140 -5.04 1.95 -5.64
N PRO A 141 -5.02 2.82 -6.66
CA PRO A 141 -4.78 4.26 -6.46
C PRO A 141 -5.79 4.94 -5.53
N LEU A 142 -7.08 4.64 -5.67
CA LEU A 142 -8.12 5.23 -4.83
C LEU A 142 -7.97 4.81 -3.35
N LEU A 143 -7.61 3.56 -3.10
CA LEU A 143 -7.34 3.05 -1.76
C LEU A 143 -6.11 3.71 -1.14
N CYS A 144 -5.04 3.92 -1.93
CA CYS A 144 -3.88 4.68 -1.48
C CYS A 144 -4.23 6.12 -1.13
N GLN A 145 -5.05 6.78 -1.95
CA GLN A 145 -5.54 8.14 -1.68
C GLN A 145 -6.40 8.18 -0.41
N ALA A 146 -7.31 7.22 -0.22
CA ALA A 146 -8.12 7.10 1.00
C ALA A 146 -7.23 6.95 2.24
N PHE A 147 -6.22 6.09 2.18
CA PHE A 147 -5.23 5.91 3.25
C PHE A 147 -4.44 7.20 3.55
N LEU A 148 -3.97 7.90 2.51
CA LEU A 148 -3.21 9.15 2.67
C LEU A 148 -4.05 10.34 3.14
N SER A 149 -5.36 10.35 2.88
CA SER A 149 -6.30 11.36 3.40
C SER A 149 -6.43 11.31 4.93
N ASP A 150 -6.95 12.36 5.54
CA ASP A 150 -7.33 12.40 6.95
C ASP A 150 -8.84 12.18 7.19
N ASN A 151 -9.57 11.62 6.21
CA ASN A 151 -10.99 11.35 6.35
C ASN A 151 -11.28 10.43 7.56
N VAL A 152 -12.07 10.93 8.51
CA VAL A 152 -12.26 10.29 9.81
C VAL A 152 -12.99 8.95 9.67
N GLU A 153 -14.00 8.89 8.82
CA GLU A 153 -14.83 7.70 8.64
C GLU A 153 -14.06 6.61 7.87
N ALA A 154 -13.38 6.96 6.78
CA ALA A 154 -12.51 6.04 6.05
C ALA A 154 -11.44 5.44 6.98
N HIS A 155 -10.78 6.25 7.81
CA HIS A 155 -9.78 5.74 8.77
C HIS A 155 -10.38 4.89 9.89
N ARG A 156 -11.63 5.17 10.30
CA ARG A 156 -12.36 4.30 11.24
C ARG A 156 -12.56 2.91 10.64
N HIS A 157 -12.99 2.85 9.38
CA HIS A 157 -13.19 1.57 8.68
C HIS A 157 -11.87 0.85 8.39
N LEU A 158 -10.82 1.55 7.93
CA LEU A 158 -9.49 0.97 7.73
C LEU A 158 -8.88 0.41 9.03
N ALA A 159 -9.18 1.02 10.18
CA ALA A 159 -8.73 0.54 11.48
C ALA A 159 -9.47 -0.74 11.92
N ARG A 160 -10.71 -0.96 11.46
CA ARG A 160 -11.54 -2.12 11.78
C ARG A 160 -11.65 -2.37 13.30
N GLY A 161 -11.90 -1.30 14.06
CA GLY A 161 -11.94 -1.34 15.53
C GLY A 161 -10.57 -1.45 16.23
N GLY A 162 -9.49 -1.68 15.47
CA GLY A 162 -8.11 -1.70 15.97
C GLY A 162 -7.46 -0.32 16.03
N LYS A 163 -6.11 -0.30 16.07
CA LYS A 163 -5.34 0.94 16.02
C LYS A 163 -5.45 1.61 14.65
N ARG A 164 -5.32 2.94 14.65
CA ARG A 164 -5.19 3.73 13.42
C ARG A 164 -4.02 3.22 12.59
N LYS A 165 -4.27 3.02 11.29
CA LYS A 165 -3.28 2.56 10.33
C LYS A 165 -2.44 3.74 9.83
N ASP A 166 -1.13 3.59 9.92
CA ASP A 166 -0.16 4.57 9.41
C ASP A 166 0.90 3.93 8.50
N VAL A 167 0.81 2.63 8.28
CA VAL A 167 1.60 1.89 7.30
C VAL A 167 0.63 1.09 6.41
N LEU A 168 0.77 1.25 5.10
CA LEU A 168 0.08 0.47 4.08
C LEU A 168 1.11 -0.37 3.34
N VAL A 169 0.90 -1.67 3.25
CA VAL A 169 1.71 -2.59 2.44
C VAL A 169 0.83 -3.12 1.31
N ILE A 170 1.22 -2.81 0.08
CA ILE A 170 0.56 -3.27 -1.14
C ILE A 170 1.37 -4.46 -1.65
N LEU A 171 0.71 -5.62 -1.71
CA LEU A 171 1.23 -6.86 -2.25
C LEU A 171 0.66 -7.09 -3.63
N VAL A 172 1.55 -7.28 -4.59
CA VAL A 172 1.20 -7.61 -5.97
C VAL A 172 2.05 -8.78 -6.47
N PRO A 173 1.62 -9.51 -7.50
CA PRO A 173 2.48 -10.44 -8.22
C PRO A 173 3.74 -9.74 -8.72
N GLU A 174 4.86 -10.47 -8.75
CA GLU A 174 6.17 -9.88 -9.08
C GLU A 174 6.20 -9.25 -10.48
N HIS A 175 5.45 -9.81 -11.42
CA HIS A 175 5.33 -9.28 -12.78
C HIS A 175 4.44 -8.02 -12.88
N LEU A 176 3.63 -7.71 -11.85
CA LEU A 176 2.81 -6.49 -11.77
C LEU A 176 3.44 -5.37 -10.94
N LEU A 177 4.56 -5.65 -10.26
CA LEU A 177 5.20 -4.71 -9.33
C LEU A 177 5.47 -3.34 -9.96
N THR A 178 6.06 -3.32 -11.15
CA THR A 178 6.39 -2.07 -11.86
C THR A 178 5.15 -1.25 -12.24
N ASP A 179 4.07 -1.90 -12.67
CA ASP A 179 2.82 -1.19 -13.00
C ASP A 179 2.17 -0.64 -11.73
N ALA A 180 2.05 -1.46 -10.68
CA ALA A 180 1.50 -1.03 -9.39
C ALA A 180 2.26 0.18 -8.82
N LEU A 181 3.60 0.14 -8.83
CA LEU A 181 4.46 1.26 -8.45
C LEU A 181 4.17 2.52 -9.26
N THR A 182 4.08 2.37 -10.58
CA THR A 182 3.79 3.48 -11.50
C THR A 182 2.43 4.10 -11.18
N GLN A 183 1.40 3.28 -10.94
CA GLN A 183 0.09 3.79 -10.54
C GLN A 183 0.18 4.52 -9.20
N VAL A 184 0.74 3.91 -8.15
CA VAL A 184 0.83 4.54 -6.82
C VAL A 184 1.60 5.87 -6.91
N PHE A 185 2.75 5.92 -7.57
CA PHE A 185 3.49 7.17 -7.73
C PHE A 185 2.71 8.24 -8.49
N ARG A 186 2.05 7.86 -9.59
CA ARG A 186 1.27 8.79 -10.42
C ARG A 186 0.13 9.47 -9.66
N TYR A 187 -0.60 8.73 -8.83
CA TYR A 187 -1.79 9.27 -8.14
C TYR A 187 -1.53 9.70 -6.70
N CYS A 188 -0.39 9.34 -6.11
CA CYS A 188 -0.14 9.57 -4.69
C CYS A 188 0.93 10.60 -4.39
N LEU A 189 1.88 10.95 -5.28
CA LEU A 189 2.99 11.82 -4.91
C LEU A 189 2.64 13.31 -4.78
N ASN A 190 1.48 13.73 -5.29
CA ASN A 190 1.04 15.12 -5.36
C ASN A 190 -0.21 15.41 -4.50
N LEU A 191 -0.40 14.67 -3.42
CA LEU A 191 -1.50 14.88 -2.48
C LEU A 191 -1.04 15.73 -1.29
N ASN A 192 -1.98 16.41 -0.62
CA ASN A 192 -1.80 17.08 0.67
C ASN A 192 -0.50 17.89 0.75
N PHE A 193 -0.49 19.06 0.11
CA PHE A 193 0.70 19.92 0.07
C PHE A 193 1.26 20.18 1.48
N ARG A 194 2.59 20.07 1.63
CA ARG A 194 3.35 20.17 2.91
C ARG A 194 3.10 19.07 3.93
N GLU A 195 2.25 18.10 3.66
CA GLU A 195 2.19 16.91 4.50
C GLU A 195 3.31 15.94 4.17
N GLU A 196 3.87 15.37 5.24
CA GLU A 196 4.90 14.35 5.18
C GLU A 196 4.25 12.96 5.14
N TYR A 197 4.48 12.27 4.04
CA TYR A 197 4.28 10.83 3.90
C TYR A 197 5.32 10.27 2.94
N ARG A 198 5.51 8.96 2.96
CA ARG A 198 6.49 8.27 2.11
C ARG A 198 5.85 7.12 1.35
N VAL A 199 6.23 6.96 0.10
CA VAL A 199 5.95 5.79 -0.73
C VAL A 199 7.27 5.12 -1.04
N TYR A 200 7.43 3.92 -0.51
CA TYR A 200 8.56 3.06 -0.75
C TYR A 200 8.24 2.07 -1.86
N ASP A 201 9.20 1.90 -2.74
CA ASP A 201 9.17 0.98 -3.88
C ASP A 201 9.41 -0.48 -3.51
N ASP A 202 9.84 -0.75 -2.27
CA ASP A 202 9.91 -2.09 -1.70
C ASP A 202 9.96 -2.07 -0.15
N ILE A 203 9.51 -3.15 0.48
CA ILE A 203 9.58 -3.35 1.94
C ILE A 203 11.03 -3.42 2.47
N PHE A 204 11.99 -3.82 1.63
CA PHE A 204 13.42 -3.83 1.95
C PHE A 204 13.99 -2.45 2.26
N ALA A 205 13.29 -1.36 1.97
CA ALA A 205 13.64 -0.03 2.48
C ALA A 205 13.78 -0.02 4.03
N LEU A 206 13.08 -0.92 4.72
CA LEU A 206 13.20 -1.10 6.18
C LEU A 206 14.57 -1.62 6.62
N MET A 207 15.43 -2.12 5.73
CA MET A 207 16.82 -2.41 6.07
C MET A 207 17.59 -1.14 6.43
N HIS A 208 17.22 0.00 5.85
CA HIS A 208 17.92 1.25 6.08
C HIS A 208 17.60 1.83 7.46
N ARG A 209 18.62 2.31 8.19
CA ARG A 209 18.46 2.79 9.58
C ARG A 209 17.52 4.00 9.69
N SER A 210 17.47 4.85 8.67
CA SER A 210 16.60 6.04 8.65
C SER A 210 15.12 5.73 8.41
N VAL A 211 14.77 4.54 7.90
CA VAL A 211 13.39 4.15 7.65
C VAL A 211 12.83 3.49 8.91
N GLN A 212 11.91 4.17 9.59
CA GLN A 212 11.27 3.72 10.83
C GLN A 212 9.74 3.71 10.66
N LEU A 213 9.07 2.70 11.21
CA LEU A 213 7.60 2.60 11.14
C LEU A 213 6.89 3.41 12.23
N GLY A 214 7.59 3.77 13.32
CA GLY A 214 7.05 4.57 14.43
C GLY A 214 7.08 6.09 14.20
N PRO A 215 6.47 6.87 15.11
CA PRO A 215 6.67 8.31 15.13
C PRO A 215 8.17 8.59 15.31
N THR A 216 8.72 9.42 14.43
CA THR A 216 10.10 9.88 14.49
C THR A 216 10.24 10.90 15.62
N GLY A 217 10.13 10.43 16.86
CA GLY A 217 10.56 11.16 18.05
C GLY A 217 12.08 11.03 18.18
N GLY A 218 12.77 12.16 18.18
CA GLY A 218 14.23 12.24 18.13
C GLY A 218 14.92 11.37 19.17
N GLY A 219 15.83 10.52 18.70
CA GLY A 219 16.89 9.99 19.54
C GLY A 219 17.81 11.14 19.95
N GLY A 220 17.67 11.60 21.20
CA GLY A 220 18.58 12.57 21.82
C GLY A 220 17.87 13.67 22.58
N SER A 221 17.27 13.35 23.73
CA SER A 221 17.16 14.22 24.91
C SER A 221 16.17 13.61 25.90
N GLN A 222 16.66 13.11 27.02
CA GLN A 222 15.87 13.01 28.25
C GLN A 222 15.49 14.44 28.64
N GLY A 223 14.19 14.77 28.65
CA GLY A 223 13.77 16.10 29.09
C GLY A 223 12.27 16.34 28.98
N ARG A 224 11.59 16.15 30.12
CA ARG A 224 10.40 16.86 30.61
C ARG A 224 9.48 17.58 29.61
N GLY A 225 8.19 17.24 29.71
CA GLY A 225 7.10 18.21 29.56
C GLY A 225 6.29 18.05 28.29
N GLY A 226 4.96 18.08 28.43
CA GLY A 226 4.00 17.69 27.40
C GLY A 226 4.02 18.57 26.15
N GLY A 227 3.48 18.03 25.06
CA GLY A 227 3.33 18.76 23.82
C GLY A 227 2.88 17.86 22.68
N ASN A 228 1.76 18.22 22.06
CA ASN A 228 1.20 17.70 20.81
C ASN A 228 2.06 16.65 20.10
N SER A 229 1.75 15.37 20.32
CA SER A 229 2.28 14.29 19.49
C SER A 229 1.79 14.51 18.07
N SER A 230 2.68 14.96 17.19
CA SER A 230 2.39 15.03 15.75
C SER A 230 1.93 13.64 15.28
N PRO A 231 0.90 13.57 14.42
CA PRO A 231 0.42 12.30 13.92
C PRO A 231 1.56 11.55 13.22
N PRO A 232 1.64 10.21 13.36
CA PRO A 232 2.70 9.43 12.74
C PRO A 232 2.68 9.60 11.22
N THR A 233 3.87 9.78 10.64
CA THR A 233 4.05 9.91 9.19
C THR A 233 3.57 8.65 8.49
N LYS A 234 2.58 8.81 7.60
CA LYS A 234 2.01 7.71 6.79
C LYS A 234 3.06 7.15 5.82
N LYS A 235 3.08 5.84 5.66
CA LYS A 235 4.02 5.14 4.77
C LYS A 235 3.28 4.13 3.92
N ILE A 236 3.58 4.10 2.63
CA ILE A 236 3.14 3.06 1.71
C ILE A 236 4.37 2.27 1.29
N PHE A 237 4.29 0.94 1.32
CA PHE A 237 5.28 0.05 0.73
C PHE A 237 4.57 -0.72 -0.38
N VAL A 238 5.08 -0.65 -1.61
CA VAL A 238 4.60 -1.49 -2.70
C VAL A 238 5.66 -2.57 -2.89
N THR A 239 5.30 -3.84 -2.76
CA THR A 239 6.28 -4.93 -2.83
C THR A 239 5.63 -6.19 -3.39
N SER A 240 6.45 -7.15 -3.82
CA SER A 240 5.94 -8.46 -4.19
C SER A 240 5.80 -9.36 -2.97
N PHE A 241 4.96 -10.37 -3.09
CA PHE A 241 4.81 -11.38 -2.04
C PHE A 241 6.12 -12.10 -1.71
N ASN A 242 6.92 -12.43 -2.73
CA ASN A 242 8.23 -13.08 -2.55
C ASN A 242 9.19 -12.17 -1.77
N GLN A 243 9.20 -10.87 -2.09
CA GLN A 243 10.02 -9.89 -1.38
C GLN A 243 9.54 -9.68 0.05
N LEU A 244 8.22 -9.61 0.31
CA LEU A 244 7.69 -9.55 1.68
C LEU A 244 8.08 -10.79 2.48
N LYS A 245 7.87 -11.99 1.93
CA LYS A 245 8.24 -13.26 2.59
C LYS A 245 9.73 -13.26 2.95
N LYS A 246 10.58 -12.86 2.02
CA LYS A 246 12.03 -12.77 2.22
C LYS A 246 12.38 -11.69 3.25
N ALA A 247 11.76 -10.53 3.21
CA ALA A 247 12.00 -9.43 4.13
C ALA A 247 11.68 -9.82 5.58
N LEU A 248 10.60 -10.59 5.79
CA LEU A 248 10.22 -11.11 7.10
C LEU A 248 11.15 -12.20 7.64
N THR A 249 12.19 -12.63 6.90
CA THR A 249 13.27 -13.46 7.45
C THR A 249 14.44 -12.64 8.00
N TYR A 250 14.44 -11.32 7.84
CA TYR A 250 15.50 -10.45 8.35
C TYR A 250 15.12 -9.90 9.73
N ASP A 251 15.95 -10.19 10.74
CA ASP A 251 15.74 -9.72 12.12
C ASP A 251 15.64 -8.18 12.21
N SER A 252 16.41 -7.46 11.39
CA SER A 252 16.40 -6.00 11.34
C SER A 252 15.06 -5.41 10.86
N ILE A 253 14.39 -6.09 9.93
CA ILE A 253 13.05 -5.69 9.45
C ILE A 253 12.01 -6.11 10.47
N CYS A 254 12.10 -7.35 10.97
CA CYS A 254 11.21 -7.89 11.98
C CYS A 254 11.17 -7.01 13.23
N ALA A 255 12.32 -6.57 13.74
CA ALA A 255 12.43 -5.67 14.88
C ALA A 255 11.66 -4.34 14.68
N LYS A 256 11.47 -3.88 13.44
CA LYS A 256 10.67 -2.68 13.12
C LYS A 256 9.19 -3.01 12.93
N VAL A 257 8.87 -4.15 12.32
CA VAL A 257 7.51 -4.57 11.95
C VAL A 257 6.73 -5.08 13.17
N PHE A 258 7.30 -6.01 13.95
CA PHE A 258 6.59 -6.70 15.04
C PHE A 258 5.97 -5.75 16.08
N PRO A 259 6.66 -4.71 16.57
CA PRO A 259 6.08 -3.78 17.54
C PRO A 259 4.96 -2.90 16.97
N ARG A 260 4.87 -2.80 15.63
CA ARG A 260 3.97 -1.87 14.93
C ARG A 260 2.91 -2.58 14.09
N ARG A 261 2.85 -3.92 14.15
CA ARG A 261 1.95 -4.74 13.33
C ARG A 261 0.48 -4.31 13.36
N GLU A 262 -0.01 -3.85 14.52
CA GLU A 262 -1.40 -3.37 14.68
C GLU A 262 -1.70 -2.06 13.92
N HIS A 263 -0.67 -1.32 13.52
CA HIS A 263 -0.75 -0.10 12.71
C HIS A 263 -0.54 -0.35 11.21
N ILE A 264 -0.22 -1.59 10.82
CA ILE A 264 -0.01 -1.98 9.43
C ILE A 264 -1.34 -2.46 8.83
N LEU A 265 -1.63 -2.01 7.63
CA LEU A 265 -2.66 -2.53 6.75
C LEU A 265 -1.99 -3.19 5.55
N VAL A 266 -2.35 -4.44 5.26
CA VAL A 266 -1.86 -5.17 4.09
C VAL A 266 -3.01 -5.30 3.10
N VAL A 267 -2.74 -4.92 1.85
CA VAL A 267 -3.67 -5.04 0.72
C VAL A 267 -3.00 -5.90 -0.32
N SER A 268 -3.66 -6.97 -0.74
CA SER A 268 -3.15 -7.89 -1.73
C SER A 268 -3.99 -7.78 -3.01
N ASP A 269 -3.35 -7.50 -4.14
CA ASP A 269 -3.96 -7.50 -5.47
C ASP A 269 -3.64 -8.81 -6.20
N GLU A 270 -4.55 -9.26 -7.06
CA GLU A 270 -4.48 -10.57 -7.78
C GLU A 270 -4.12 -11.74 -6.84
N VAL A 271 -5.03 -12.01 -5.90
CA VAL A 271 -4.80 -12.99 -4.83
C VAL A 271 -4.68 -14.43 -5.34
N ASP A 272 -5.35 -14.70 -6.45
CA ASP A 272 -5.34 -15.97 -7.19
C ASP A 272 -3.94 -16.39 -7.64
N ASP A 273 -3.10 -15.45 -8.08
CA ASP A 273 -1.69 -15.73 -8.41
C ASP A 273 -0.87 -16.23 -7.20
N PHE A 274 -1.31 -15.92 -5.97
CA PHE A 274 -0.64 -16.41 -4.76
C PHE A 274 -1.15 -17.78 -4.31
N LEU A 275 -2.37 -18.16 -4.71
CA LEU A 275 -2.98 -19.46 -4.37
C LEU A 275 -2.25 -20.61 -5.07
N ASP A 276 -1.62 -20.36 -6.23
CA ASP A 276 -0.83 -21.32 -7.00
C ASP A 276 0.46 -21.76 -6.28
N ARG A 277 1.04 -20.93 -5.38
CA ARG A 277 2.45 -21.14 -4.98
C ARG A 277 2.80 -21.15 -3.49
N ASN A 278 2.00 -20.62 -2.56
CA ASN A 278 2.37 -20.67 -1.12
C ASN A 278 1.20 -20.49 -0.14
N LYS A 279 1.23 -21.27 0.96
CA LYS A 279 0.39 -21.17 2.17
C LYS A 279 0.49 -19.83 2.94
N LEU A 280 1.25 -18.85 2.44
CA LEU A 280 1.57 -17.63 3.19
C LEU A 280 0.43 -16.60 3.17
N VAL A 281 -0.52 -16.62 2.20
CA VAL A 281 -1.78 -15.86 2.33
C VAL A 281 -2.52 -16.30 3.60
N PHE A 282 -2.54 -17.62 3.87
CA PHE A 282 -3.12 -18.15 5.10
C PHE A 282 -2.36 -17.72 6.36
N ASN A 283 -1.02 -17.61 6.33
CA ASN A 283 -0.25 -17.14 7.49
C ASN A 283 -0.38 -15.62 7.72
N ILE A 284 -0.42 -14.82 6.65
CA ILE A 284 -0.70 -13.38 6.73
C ILE A 284 -2.12 -13.16 7.27
N CYS A 285 -3.09 -14.00 6.90
CA CYS A 285 -4.48 -13.89 7.34
C CYS A 285 -4.79 -14.58 8.68
N SER A 286 -4.05 -15.59 9.14
CA SER A 286 -4.38 -16.37 10.36
C SER A 286 -3.70 -15.92 11.66
N ASN A 287 -2.94 -14.81 11.64
CA ASN A 287 -2.37 -14.28 12.88
C ASN A 287 -3.49 -13.84 13.84
N LYS A 288 -3.46 -14.31 15.10
CA LYS A 288 -4.46 -14.04 16.15
C LYS A 288 -4.70 -12.54 16.46
N ASN A 289 -3.88 -11.65 15.90
CA ASN A 289 -3.99 -10.20 16.02
C ASN A 289 -4.44 -9.50 14.71
N ASN A 290 -4.87 -10.27 13.70
CA ASN A 290 -5.47 -9.69 12.50
C ASN A 290 -6.82 -9.06 12.82
N ALA A 291 -7.17 -8.02 12.07
CA ALA A 291 -8.42 -7.29 12.25
C ALA A 291 -9.65 -8.02 11.67
N PHE A 292 -9.49 -9.26 11.23
CA PHE A 292 -10.62 -10.14 10.94
C PHE A 292 -11.00 -10.83 12.24
N ASP A 293 -12.28 -10.82 12.59
CA ASP A 293 -12.75 -11.59 13.74
C ASP A 293 -12.47 -13.09 13.53
N ARG A 294 -12.45 -13.81 14.65
CA ARG A 294 -12.14 -15.24 14.66
C ARG A 294 -13.11 -16.03 13.77
N ASP A 295 -14.38 -15.66 13.78
CA ASP A 295 -15.43 -16.36 13.05
C ASP A 295 -15.21 -16.26 11.53
N THR A 296 -14.79 -15.09 11.04
CA THR A 296 -14.41 -14.83 9.65
C THR A 296 -13.20 -15.67 9.23
N LEU A 297 -12.20 -15.81 10.10
CA LEU A 297 -11.01 -16.63 9.83
C LEU A 297 -11.33 -18.13 9.81
N ASP A 298 -12.17 -18.58 10.73
CA ASP A 298 -12.62 -19.97 10.81
C ASP A 298 -13.46 -20.34 9.58
N LEU A 299 -14.35 -19.43 9.13
CA LEU A 299 -15.11 -19.57 7.87
C LEU A 299 -14.18 -19.67 6.67
N PHE A 300 -13.20 -18.78 6.56
CA PHE A 300 -12.21 -18.82 5.47
C PHE A 300 -11.42 -20.12 5.46
N PHE A 301 -10.91 -20.55 6.62
CA PHE A 301 -10.17 -21.80 6.74
C PHE A 301 -10.99 -23.00 6.28
N GLU A 302 -12.22 -23.14 6.77
CA GLU A 302 -13.06 -24.29 6.41
C GLU A 302 -13.48 -24.27 4.94
N VAL A 303 -13.77 -23.10 4.36
CA VAL A 303 -14.05 -22.96 2.91
C VAL A 303 -12.84 -23.34 2.06
N SER A 304 -11.67 -22.76 2.34
CA SER A 304 -10.43 -23.09 1.60
C SER A 304 -10.04 -24.56 1.78
N ARG A 305 -10.19 -25.11 2.99
CA ARG A 305 -9.91 -26.51 3.30
C ARG A 305 -10.88 -27.46 2.59
N ALA A 306 -12.16 -27.11 2.50
CA ALA A 306 -13.16 -27.91 1.80
C ALA A 306 -12.79 -28.03 0.32
N VAL A 307 -12.50 -26.91 -0.34
CA VAL A 307 -12.04 -26.89 -1.73
C VAL A 307 -10.75 -27.70 -1.92
N TYR A 308 -9.72 -27.43 -1.12
CA TYR A 308 -8.42 -28.09 -1.25
C TYR A 308 -8.51 -29.62 -1.06
N ARG A 309 -9.48 -30.10 -0.26
CA ARG A 309 -9.71 -31.52 -0.02
C ARG A 309 -10.75 -32.14 -0.96
N GLY A 310 -11.29 -31.38 -1.92
CA GLY A 310 -12.37 -31.82 -2.79
C GLY A 310 -13.65 -32.21 -2.04
N ARG A 311 -13.91 -31.57 -0.89
CA ARG A 311 -15.11 -31.80 -0.07
C ARG A 311 -16.22 -30.83 -0.48
N PRO A 312 -17.51 -31.20 -0.31
CA PRO A 312 -18.62 -30.30 -0.58
C PRO A 312 -18.54 -29.01 0.25
N CYS A 313 -19.19 -27.97 -0.26
CA CYS A 313 -19.34 -26.69 0.42
C CYS A 313 -19.86 -26.90 1.86
N PRO A 314 -19.26 -26.27 2.88
CA PRO A 314 -19.66 -26.46 4.28
C PRO A 314 -20.96 -25.70 4.60
N ASP A 315 -22.07 -26.07 3.97
CA ASP A 315 -23.32 -25.30 3.95
C ASP A 315 -23.88 -24.98 5.34
N MET A 316 -23.80 -25.90 6.29
CA MET A 316 -24.25 -25.65 7.67
C MET A 316 -23.43 -24.57 8.38
N LEU A 317 -22.12 -24.50 8.10
CA LEU A 317 -21.24 -23.48 8.66
C LEU A 317 -21.54 -22.12 8.02
N LEU A 318 -21.70 -22.11 6.69
CA LEU A 318 -21.95 -20.88 5.92
C LEU A 318 -23.31 -20.26 6.21
N SER A 319 -24.32 -21.09 6.45
CA SER A 319 -25.69 -20.64 6.79
C SER A 319 -25.74 -19.80 8.06
N ASN A 320 -24.77 -19.98 8.97
CA ASN A 320 -24.66 -19.23 10.22
C ASN A 320 -23.79 -17.97 10.10
N SER A 321 -23.21 -17.71 8.92
CA SER A 321 -22.38 -16.52 8.70
C SER A 321 -23.23 -15.26 8.48
N GLY A 322 -22.65 -14.08 8.71
CA GLY A 322 -23.33 -12.80 8.46
C GLY A 322 -23.61 -12.52 6.97
N ASN A 323 -23.00 -13.27 6.05
CA ASN A 323 -23.23 -13.15 4.60
C ASN A 323 -23.05 -14.51 3.90
N PRO A 324 -24.01 -15.46 4.04
CA PRO A 324 -23.91 -16.80 3.47
C PRO A 324 -23.71 -16.83 1.94
N PRO A 325 -24.39 -15.96 1.14
CA PRO A 325 -24.17 -15.91 -0.30
C PRO A 325 -22.73 -15.60 -0.70
N TYR A 326 -22.05 -14.71 0.03
CA TYR A 326 -20.66 -14.35 -0.21
C TYR A 326 -19.72 -15.56 -0.07
N TRP A 327 -19.83 -16.30 1.03
CA TRP A 327 -18.97 -17.45 1.29
C TRP A 327 -19.21 -18.61 0.33
N THR A 328 -20.46 -18.79 -0.11
CA THR A 328 -20.81 -19.78 -1.14
C THR A 328 -20.13 -19.43 -2.47
N GLN A 329 -20.24 -18.17 -2.90
CA GLN A 329 -19.55 -17.69 -4.10
C GLN A 329 -18.03 -17.81 -3.98
N LEU A 330 -17.47 -17.60 -2.78
CA LEU A 330 -16.05 -17.75 -2.53
C LEU A 330 -15.60 -19.22 -2.67
N TYR A 331 -16.38 -20.16 -2.13
CA TYR A 331 -16.15 -21.59 -2.30
C TYR A 331 -16.14 -21.99 -3.78
N ASP A 332 -17.15 -21.57 -4.55
CA ASP A 332 -17.26 -21.90 -5.98
C ASP A 332 -16.06 -21.36 -6.78
N LYS A 333 -15.62 -20.14 -6.47
CA LYS A 333 -14.45 -19.54 -7.12
C LYS A 333 -13.16 -20.26 -6.76
N PHE A 334 -12.95 -20.58 -5.50
CA PHE A 334 -11.81 -21.39 -5.09
C PHE A 334 -11.83 -22.77 -5.74
N ALA A 335 -13.00 -23.41 -5.87
CA ALA A 335 -13.14 -24.68 -6.56
C ALA A 335 -12.77 -24.58 -8.04
N ALA A 336 -13.21 -23.52 -8.72
CA ALA A 336 -12.85 -23.25 -10.12
C ALA A 336 -11.33 -23.03 -10.29
N ILE A 337 -10.72 -22.19 -9.44
CA ILE A 337 -9.26 -21.96 -9.44
C ILE A 337 -8.51 -23.26 -9.16
N HIS A 338 -8.96 -24.05 -8.17
CA HIS A 338 -8.34 -25.33 -7.84
C HIS A 338 -8.41 -26.32 -9.01
N ALA A 339 -9.55 -26.39 -9.71
CA ALA A 339 -9.70 -27.22 -10.90
C ALA A 339 -8.81 -26.74 -12.06
N GLU A 340 -8.74 -25.43 -12.30
CA GLU A 340 -7.85 -24.83 -13.30
C GLU A 340 -6.37 -25.16 -13.00
N ILE A 341 -5.94 -25.04 -11.74
CA ILE A 341 -4.59 -25.42 -11.31
C ILE A 341 -4.35 -26.91 -11.53
N GLN A 342 -5.28 -27.79 -11.16
CA GLN A 342 -5.14 -29.25 -11.41
C GLN A 342 -5.02 -29.55 -12.91
N ASN A 343 -5.80 -28.88 -13.74
CA ASN A 343 -5.77 -29.04 -15.20
C ASN A 343 -4.47 -28.48 -15.82
N ALA A 344 -4.00 -27.32 -15.36
CA ALA A 344 -2.76 -26.71 -15.82
C ALA A 344 -1.53 -27.50 -15.35
N SER A 345 -1.54 -28.01 -14.12
CA SER A 345 -0.47 -28.83 -13.56
C SER A 345 -0.37 -30.22 -14.19
N TRP A 346 -1.44 -30.77 -14.78
CA TRP A 346 -1.34 -31.94 -15.66
C TRP A 346 -0.42 -31.71 -16.88
N SER A 347 -0.28 -30.46 -17.35
CA SER A 347 0.66 -30.09 -18.41
C SER A 347 2.11 -29.86 -17.91
N ILE A 348 2.28 -29.60 -16.61
CA ILE A 348 3.58 -29.33 -15.95
C ILE A 348 4.08 -30.57 -15.19
N ASN A 349 3.96 -31.76 -15.79
CA ASN A 349 4.70 -32.95 -15.36
C ASN A 349 6.22 -32.87 -15.68
N LYS A 350 6.82 -31.67 -15.59
CA LYS A 350 8.25 -31.43 -15.78
C LYS A 350 8.75 -30.33 -14.85
N SER A 351 8.99 -30.69 -13.58
CA SER A 351 10.12 -30.21 -12.75
C SER A 351 10.20 -31.03 -11.47
N PHE A 352 11.06 -32.06 -11.48
CA PHE A 352 11.35 -32.91 -10.32
C PHE A 352 12.32 -32.15 -9.40
N GLY A 353 11.95 -31.93 -8.14
CA GLY A 353 12.85 -31.39 -7.10
C GLY A 353 12.74 -32.24 -5.84
N ILE A 354 13.76 -33.05 -5.55
CA ILE A 354 13.84 -33.83 -4.31
C ILE A 354 14.39 -32.93 -3.22
N PHE A 355 13.54 -32.52 -2.28
CA PHE A 355 13.96 -31.81 -1.07
C PHE A 355 14.16 -32.81 0.06
N ASN A 356 15.33 -32.78 0.71
CA ASN A 356 15.64 -33.64 1.85
C ASN A 356 15.62 -32.83 3.16
N SER A 357 15.71 -33.54 4.29
CA SER A 357 15.66 -32.95 5.63
C SER A 357 16.78 -31.93 5.93
N HIS A 358 17.83 -31.85 5.10
CA HIS A 358 18.85 -30.80 5.17
C HIS A 358 18.45 -29.51 4.45
N THR A 359 17.63 -29.59 3.39
CA THR A 359 17.11 -28.41 2.67
C THR A 359 15.95 -27.72 3.42
N LEU A 360 15.29 -28.43 4.33
CA LEU A 360 14.13 -27.96 5.10
C LEU A 360 14.47 -27.51 6.54
N ARG A 361 15.74 -27.21 6.86
CA ARG A 361 16.17 -26.82 8.23
C ARG A 361 15.39 -25.63 8.81
N HIS A 362 14.78 -24.78 7.99
CA HIS A 362 13.99 -23.61 8.41
C HIS A 362 12.50 -23.90 8.65
N CYS A 363 12.03 -25.15 8.48
CA CYS A 363 10.63 -25.54 8.70
C CYS A 363 10.45 -26.43 9.94
N LYS A 364 11.26 -26.22 10.99
CA LYS A 364 11.18 -27.00 12.25
C LYS A 364 10.20 -26.43 13.27
N THR A 365 9.71 -25.21 13.09
CA THR A 365 8.59 -24.67 13.88
C THR A 365 7.30 -24.77 13.10
N ASN A 366 6.23 -25.06 13.83
CA ASN A 366 4.90 -25.35 13.33
C ASN A 366 4.40 -24.14 12.52
N VAL A 367 4.41 -24.27 11.19
CA VAL A 367 4.08 -23.23 10.19
C VAL A 367 2.69 -22.58 10.40
N VAL A 368 1.87 -23.13 11.29
CA VAL A 368 0.53 -22.63 11.64
C VAL A 368 0.58 -21.48 12.65
N HIS A 369 1.71 -21.24 13.32
CA HIS A 369 1.78 -20.27 14.42
C HIS A 369 2.64 -19.02 14.16
N ASP A 370 3.47 -19.03 13.12
CA ASP A 370 4.29 -17.90 12.62
C ASP A 370 3.71 -17.36 11.30
#